data_AF-A0A822HNL1-F1
#
_entry.id   AF-A0A822HNL1-F1
#
_cell.length_a   1.000
_cell.length_b   1.000
_cell.length_c   1.000
_cell.angle_alpha   90.00
_cell.angle_beta   90.00
_cell.angle_gamma   90.00
#
_symmetry.space_group_name_H-M   'P 1'
#
loop_
_entity.id
_entity.type
_entity.pdbx_description
1 polymer ?
#
loop_
_entity_poly.entity_id
_entity_poly.type
_entity_poly.pdbx_seq_one_letter_code
_entity_poly.pdbx_strand_id
1 'polypeptide(L)'
;ALEFQQRALSIEEKIEPINHTNIVDRLCEIGKNFFDQKKYDEALGFFQQALTIIETSDPFNHGYNATLLNSIGEILKQQQKYDEALIFKNRALKIRETHFPSKQQHTASILNGISSIFHDQKKHDEALDCT
;
A
#
# COMPACT_ATOMS: atom_id res chain seq x y z
N ALA A 1 -0.36 -3.19 -23.45
CA ALA A 1 -0.87 -2.10 -22.57
C ALA A 1 0.09 -1.84 -21.41
N LEU A 2 0.40 -2.85 -20.59
CA LEU A 2 1.34 -2.76 -19.46
C LEU A 2 2.74 -2.24 -19.85
N GLU A 3 3.29 -2.75 -20.95
CA GLU A 3 4.64 -2.38 -21.42
C GLU A 3 4.74 -0.92 -21.89
N PHE A 4 3.67 -0.38 -22.50
CA PHE A 4 3.60 1.04 -22.88
C PHE A 4 3.48 1.94 -21.64
N GLN A 5 2.77 1.49 -20.60
CA GLN A 5 2.68 2.23 -19.34
C GLN A 5 4.01 2.25 -18.59
N GLN A 6 4.70 1.11 -18.48
CA GLN A 6 6.04 1.06 -17.87
C GLN A 6 7.04 1.95 -18.61
N ARG A 7 6.99 1.95 -19.95
CA ARG A 7 7.89 2.76 -20.77
C ARG A 7 7.57 4.26 -20.69
N ALA A 8 6.30 4.64 -20.54
CA ALA A 8 5.92 6.03 -20.28
C ALA A 8 6.41 6.49 -18.89
N LEU A 9 6.24 5.64 -17.87
CA LEU A 9 6.71 5.89 -16.52
C LEU A 9 8.23 6.11 -16.44
N SER A 10 9.03 5.27 -17.09
CA SER A 10 10.50 5.43 -17.09
C SER A 10 10.99 6.71 -17.77
N ILE A 11 10.17 7.32 -18.63
CA ILE A 11 10.45 8.62 -19.25
C ILE A 11 10.04 9.75 -18.30
N GLU A 12 8.89 9.62 -17.65
CA GLU A 12 8.38 10.60 -16.68
C GLU A 12 9.22 10.65 -15.39
N GLU A 13 9.81 9.53 -14.95
CA GLU A 13 10.75 9.46 -13.81
C GLU A 13 12.00 10.32 -14.00
N LYS A 14 12.33 10.75 -15.22
CA LYS A 14 13.48 11.64 -15.50
C LYS A 14 13.12 13.13 -15.46
N ILE A 15 11.85 13.47 -15.26
CA ILE A 15 11.35 14.85 -15.37
C ILE A 15 10.89 15.30 -13.99
N GLU A 16 11.48 16.40 -13.51
CA GLU A 16 11.22 17.23 -12.32
C GLU A 16 10.35 16.72 -11.14
N PRO A 17 10.63 17.16 -9.90
CA PRO A 17 9.87 16.83 -8.68
C PRO A 17 8.34 16.93 -8.79
N ILE A 18 7.83 17.86 -9.61
CA ILE A 18 6.41 18.13 -9.78
C ILE A 18 5.66 17.02 -10.55
N ASN A 19 6.37 16.23 -11.37
CA ASN A 19 5.75 15.12 -12.12
C ASN A 19 5.68 13.82 -11.30
N HIS A 20 6.53 13.64 -10.29
CA HIS A 20 6.51 12.42 -9.48
C HIS A 20 5.19 12.22 -8.74
N THR A 21 4.52 13.29 -8.29
CA THR A 21 3.17 13.20 -7.69
C THR A 21 2.14 12.68 -8.69
N ASN A 22 2.17 13.16 -9.94
CA ASN A 22 1.25 12.71 -11.00
C ASN A 22 1.47 11.22 -11.35
N ILE A 23 2.73 10.77 -11.36
CA ILE A 23 3.09 9.37 -11.60
C ILE A 23 2.57 8.48 -10.48
N VAL A 24 2.79 8.88 -9.21
CA VAL A 24 2.31 8.15 -8.03
C VAL A 24 0.79 8.00 -8.05
N ASP A 25 0.06 9.07 -8.36
CA ASP A 25 -1.41 9.04 -8.48
C ASP A 25 -1.86 8.06 -9.56
N ARG A 26 -1.23 8.12 -10.74
CA ARG A 26 -1.55 7.22 -11.84
C ARG A 26 -1.29 5.77 -11.49
N LEU A 27 -0.17 5.47 -10.84
CA LEU A 27 0.16 4.13 -10.35
C LEU A 27 -0.87 3.66 -9.31
N CYS A 28 -1.30 4.53 -8.40
CA CYS A 28 -2.34 4.21 -7.42
C CYS A 28 -3.68 3.89 -8.08
N GLU A 29 -4.09 4.66 -9.10
CA GLU A 29 -5.32 4.39 -9.85
C GLU A 29 -5.27 3.03 -10.55
N ILE A 30 -4.16 2.72 -11.21
CA ILE A 30 -3.96 1.44 -11.88
C ILE A 30 -3.96 0.30 -10.84
N GLY A 31 -3.20 0.45 -9.75
CA GLY A 31 -3.15 -0.51 -8.66
C GLY A 31 -4.52 -0.79 -8.06
N LYS A 32 -5.32 0.28 -7.84
CA LYS A 32 -6.72 0.16 -7.37
C LYS A 32 -7.59 -0.58 -8.38
N ASN A 33 -7.46 -0.28 -9.67
CA ASN A 33 -8.22 -0.97 -10.71
C ASN A 33 -7.92 -2.49 -10.77
N PHE A 34 -6.65 -2.89 -10.56
CA PHE A 34 -6.29 -4.29 -10.44
C PHE A 34 -6.80 -4.91 -9.13
N PHE A 35 -6.74 -4.16 -8.02
CA PHE A 35 -7.30 -4.59 -6.74
C PHE A 35 -8.80 -4.89 -6.83
N ASP A 36 -9.57 -4.02 -7.46
CA ASP A 36 -11.01 -4.18 -7.66
C ASP A 36 -11.34 -5.41 -8.53
N GLN A 37 -10.40 -5.82 -9.39
CA GLN A 37 -10.46 -7.06 -10.18
C GLN A 37 -9.95 -8.30 -9.42
N LYS A 38 -9.57 -8.17 -8.15
CA LYS A 38 -8.93 -9.22 -7.33
C LYS A 38 -7.59 -9.73 -7.89
N LYS A 39 -6.94 -8.93 -8.74
CA LYS A 39 -5.61 -9.18 -9.29
C LYS A 39 -4.56 -8.61 -8.36
N TYR A 40 -4.37 -9.32 -7.24
CA TYR A 40 -3.62 -8.80 -6.10
C TYR A 40 -2.11 -8.66 -6.36
N ASP A 41 -1.51 -9.56 -7.15
CA ASP A 41 -0.08 -9.47 -7.48
C ASP A 41 0.23 -8.26 -8.37
N GLU A 42 -0.59 -8.01 -9.39
CA GLU A 42 -0.46 -6.83 -10.24
C GLU A 42 -0.69 -5.55 -9.42
N ALA A 43 -1.75 -5.51 -8.60
CA ALA A 43 -2.02 -4.38 -7.73
C ALA A 43 -0.83 -4.08 -6.80
N LEU A 44 -0.26 -5.11 -6.17
CA LEU A 44 0.89 -5.00 -5.28
C LEU A 44 2.09 -4.36 -5.99
N GLY A 45 2.40 -4.80 -7.21
CA GLY A 45 3.48 -4.25 -8.01
C GLY A 45 3.33 -2.75 -8.26
N PHE A 46 2.13 -2.28 -8.59
CA PHE A 46 1.87 -0.86 -8.80
C PHE A 46 1.98 -0.02 -7.52
N PHE A 47 1.43 -0.51 -6.40
CA PHE A 47 1.53 0.21 -5.12
C PHE A 47 2.96 0.24 -4.57
N GLN A 48 3.75 -0.83 -4.77
CA GLN A 48 5.16 -0.86 -4.39
C GLN A 48 6.00 0.12 -5.23
N GLN A 49 5.76 0.18 -6.54
CA GLN A 49 6.41 1.19 -7.40
C GLN A 49 6.06 2.61 -6.95
N ALA A 50 4.79 2.89 -6.68
CA ALA A 50 4.35 4.18 -6.16
C ALA A 50 5.02 4.52 -4.82
N LEU A 51 5.19 3.53 -3.94
CA LEU A 51 5.87 3.68 -2.67
C LEU A 51 7.37 4.01 -2.86
N THR A 52 8.06 3.31 -3.76
CA THR A 52 9.47 3.59 -4.05
C THR A 52 9.66 5.00 -4.61
N ILE A 53 8.78 5.44 -5.51
CA ILE A 53 8.85 6.80 -6.07
C ILE A 53 8.66 7.82 -4.96
N ILE A 54 7.60 7.71 -4.16
CA ILE A 54 7.36 8.72 -3.12
C ILE A 54 8.46 8.75 -2.06
N GLU A 55 9.02 7.60 -1.68
CA GLU A 55 10.13 7.52 -0.71
C GLU A 55 11.43 8.14 -1.22
N THR A 56 11.65 8.12 -2.54
CA THR A 56 12.86 8.66 -3.16
C THR A 56 12.72 10.11 -3.58
N SER A 57 11.57 10.49 -4.14
CA SER A 57 11.33 11.84 -4.69
C SER A 57 10.77 12.84 -3.67
N ASP A 58 9.97 12.38 -2.72
CA ASP A 58 9.33 13.21 -1.70
C ASP A 58 9.19 12.47 -0.36
N PRO A 59 10.33 12.18 0.32
CA PRO A 59 10.34 11.39 1.54
C PRO A 59 9.52 11.99 2.69
N PHE A 60 9.21 13.29 2.62
CA PHE A 60 8.42 14.02 3.61
C PHE A 60 6.92 14.00 3.31
N ASN A 61 6.48 13.35 2.23
CA ASN A 61 5.08 13.14 1.93
C ASN A 61 4.48 12.02 2.80
N HIS A 62 4.42 12.28 4.10
CA HIS A 62 3.95 11.34 5.11
C HIS A 62 2.49 10.90 4.86
N GLY A 63 1.68 11.75 4.22
CA GLY A 63 0.28 11.45 3.90
C GLY A 63 0.12 10.36 2.84
N TYR A 64 0.84 10.48 1.73
CA TYR A 64 0.84 9.46 0.66
C TYR A 64 1.51 8.18 1.12
N ASN A 65 2.67 8.29 1.78
CA ASN A 65 3.40 7.15 2.33
C ASN A 65 2.49 6.28 3.22
N ALA A 66 1.81 6.88 4.19
CA ALA A 66 0.90 6.13 5.06
C ALA A 66 -0.26 5.46 4.30
N THR A 67 -0.78 6.12 3.26
CA THR A 67 -1.88 5.59 2.45
C THR A 67 -1.43 4.39 1.61
N LEU A 68 -0.28 4.50 0.93
CA LEU A 68 0.32 3.43 0.13
C LEU A 68 0.65 2.21 0.97
N LEU A 69 1.32 2.41 2.11
CA LEU A 69 1.63 1.34 3.06
C LEU A 69 0.35 0.64 3.56
N ASN A 70 -0.71 1.41 3.83
CA ASN A 70 -1.98 0.82 4.24
C ASN A 70 -2.64 -0.01 3.12
N SER A 71 -2.56 0.44 1.87
CA SER A 71 -3.07 -0.31 0.70
C SER A 71 -2.28 -1.59 0.46
N ILE A 72 -0.94 -1.54 0.54
CA ILE A 72 -0.06 -2.71 0.43
C ILE A 72 -0.41 -3.74 1.51
N GLY A 73 -0.57 -3.29 2.77
CA GLY A 73 -0.97 -4.17 3.86
C GLY A 73 -2.36 -4.81 3.63
N GLU A 74 -3.31 -4.11 3.01
CA GLU A 74 -4.60 -4.70 2.66
C GLU A 74 -4.47 -5.78 1.58
N ILE A 75 -3.65 -5.53 0.56
CA ILE A 75 -3.40 -6.50 -0.52
C ILE A 75 -2.76 -7.77 0.02
N LEU A 76 -1.73 -7.63 0.87
CA LEU A 76 -1.05 -8.77 1.48
C LEU A 76 -2.00 -9.59 2.36
N LYS A 77 -2.94 -8.95 3.07
CA LYS A 77 -4.01 -9.65 3.80
C LYS A 77 -4.88 -10.47 2.84
N GLN A 78 -5.30 -9.92 1.70
CA GLN A 78 -6.09 -10.66 0.71
C GLN A 78 -5.33 -11.84 0.11
N GLN A 79 -3.99 -11.79 0.12
CA GLN A 79 -3.10 -12.90 -0.25
C GLN A 79 -2.79 -13.86 0.91
N GLN A 80 -3.39 -13.67 2.09
CA GLN A 80 -3.12 -14.45 3.31
C GLN A 80 -1.66 -14.35 3.81
N LYS A 81 -0.92 -13.33 3.36
CA LYS A 81 0.44 -13.01 3.82
C LYS A 81 0.38 -12.12 5.06
N TYR A 82 -0.17 -12.66 6.16
CA TYR A 82 -0.55 -11.88 7.33
C TYR A 82 0.64 -11.17 8.01
N ASP A 83 1.77 -11.85 8.17
CA ASP A 83 2.95 -11.27 8.82
C ASP A 83 3.52 -10.08 8.02
N GLU A 84 3.62 -10.23 6.70
CA GLU A 84 4.04 -9.14 5.81
C GLU A 84 3.03 -7.98 5.87
N ALA A 85 1.72 -8.27 5.84
CA ALA A 85 0.68 -7.26 5.95
C ALA A 85 0.82 -6.41 7.22
N LEU A 86 1.10 -7.05 8.36
CA LEU A 86 1.30 -6.37 9.65
C LEU A 86 2.51 -5.42 9.63
N ILE A 87 3.61 -5.78 8.96
CA ILE A 87 4.78 -4.90 8.83
C ILE A 87 4.38 -3.59 8.15
N PHE A 88 3.67 -3.67 7.02
CA PHE A 88 3.24 -2.49 6.27
C PHE A 88 2.19 -1.66 7.02
N LYS A 89 1.19 -2.30 7.65
CA LYS A 89 0.17 -1.59 8.45
C LYS A 89 0.79 -0.87 9.66
N ASN A 90 1.74 -1.50 10.37
CA ASN A 90 2.42 -0.87 11.50
C ASN A 90 3.27 0.33 11.09
N ARG A 91 3.94 0.24 9.93
CA ARG A 91 4.68 1.38 9.36
C ARG A 91 3.73 2.53 9.01
N ALA A 92 2.57 2.23 8.41
CA ALA A 92 1.54 3.24 8.14
C ALA A 92 1.01 3.90 9.43
N LEU A 93 0.75 3.08 10.46
CA LEU A 93 0.28 3.53 11.77
C LEU A 93 1.28 4.51 12.39
N LYS A 94 2.57 4.14 12.42
CA LYS A 94 3.62 4.97 12.99
C LYS A 94 3.70 6.34 12.32
N ILE A 95 3.56 6.39 10.99
CA ILE A 95 3.54 7.65 10.24
C ILE A 95 2.32 8.50 10.62
N ARG A 96 1.14 7.89 10.72
CA ARG A 96 -0.10 8.59 11.10
C ARG A 96 -0.02 9.17 12.51
N GLU A 97 0.45 8.40 13.48
CA GLU A 97 0.60 8.86 14.86
C GLU A 97 1.63 9.98 15.00
N THR A 98 2.75 9.89 14.27
CA THR A 98 3.84 10.86 14.37
C THR A 98 3.50 12.18 13.67
N HIS A 99 2.94 12.12 12.45
CA HIS A 99 2.78 13.31 11.60
C HIS A 99 1.34 13.83 11.51
N PHE A 100 0.35 13.04 11.92
CA PHE A 100 -1.07 13.41 11.83
C PHE A 100 -1.87 13.07 13.10
N PRO A 101 -1.42 13.48 14.31
CA PRO A 101 -2.05 13.09 15.57
C PRO A 101 -3.51 13.55 15.71
N SER A 102 -3.91 14.61 15.00
CA SER A 102 -5.31 15.10 14.97
C SER A 102 -6.22 14.33 14.02
N LYS A 103 -5.69 13.49 13.11
CA LYS A 103 -6.47 12.75 12.10
C LYS A 103 -6.81 11.33 12.57
N GLN A 104 -7.52 11.22 13.68
CA GLN A 104 -7.82 9.96 14.36
C GLN A 104 -8.59 8.96 13.48
N GLN A 105 -9.41 9.41 12.53
CA GLN A 105 -10.17 8.52 11.64
C GLN A 105 -9.26 7.62 10.77
N HIS A 106 -8.16 8.16 10.24
CA HIS A 106 -7.23 7.36 9.43
C HIS A 106 -6.45 6.36 10.29
N THR A 107 -6.04 6.77 11.49
CA THR A 107 -5.43 5.89 12.49
C THR A 107 -6.37 4.74 12.86
N ALA A 108 -7.64 5.04 13.14
CA ALA A 108 -8.65 4.03 13.44
C ALA A 108 -8.85 3.03 12.29
N SER A 109 -8.83 3.51 11.03
CA SER A 109 -8.91 2.61 9.86
C SER A 109 -7.72 1.65 9.78
N ILE A 110 -6.51 2.09 10.11
CA ILE A 110 -5.31 1.23 10.09
C ILE A 110 -5.39 0.21 11.23
N LEU A 111 -5.77 0.64 12.44
CA LEU A 111 -5.96 -0.23 13.59
C LEU A 111 -7.03 -1.30 13.33
N ASN A 112 -8.15 -0.93 12.71
CA ASN A 112 -9.18 -1.89 12.29
C ASN A 112 -8.63 -2.91 11.28
N GLY A 113 -7.77 -2.46 10.35
CA GLY A 113 -7.07 -3.34 9.42
C GLY A 113 -6.14 -4.33 10.12
N ILE A 114 -5.37 -3.88 11.12
CA ILE A 114 -4.50 -4.73 11.94
C ILE A 114 -5.32 -5.76 12.71
N SER A 115 -6.40 -5.34 13.36
CA SER A 115 -7.32 -6.25 14.08
C SER A 115 -7.95 -7.29 13.15
N SER A 116 -8.34 -6.89 11.94
CA SER A 116 -8.84 -7.82 10.91
C SER A 116 -7.78 -8.85 10.54
N ILE A 117 -6.52 -8.44 10.36
CA ILE A 117 -5.41 -9.36 10.02
C ILE A 117 -5.23 -10.40 11.12
N PHE A 118 -5.16 -10.00 12.39
CA PHE A 118 -5.02 -10.95 13.50
C PHE A 118 -6.18 -11.94 13.58
N HIS A 119 -7.40 -11.49 13.34
CA HIS A 119 -8.58 -12.35 13.32
C HIS A 119 -8.54 -13.37 12.19
N ASP A 120 -8.15 -12.95 10.99
CA ASP A 120 -8.05 -13.81 9.82
C ASP A 120 -6.88 -14.81 9.96
N GLN A 121 -5.74 -14.37 10.50
CA GLN A 121 -4.58 -15.22 10.80
C GLN A 121 -4.93 -16.31 11.81
N LYS A 122 -5.58 -15.96 12.93
CA LYS A 122 -6.00 -16.94 13.93
C LYS A 122 -6.91 -18.03 13.33
N LYS A 123 -7.89 -17.64 12.51
CA LYS A 123 -8.78 -18.60 11.85
C LYS A 123 -8.05 -19.50 10.86
N HIS A 124 -7.08 -18.94 10.14
CA HIS A 124 -6.25 -19.69 9.22
C HIS A 124 -5.38 -20.72 9.97
N ASP A 125 -4.78 -20.32 11.09
CA ASP A 125 -3.97 -21.21 11.92
C ASP A 125 -4.82 -22.32 12.55
N GLU A 126 -6.02 -22.00 13.06
CA GLU A 126 -6.97 -23.01 13.55
C GLU A 126 -7.40 -23.99 12.45
N ALA A 127 -7.59 -23.52 11.22
CA ALA A 127 -7.96 -24.38 10.09
C ALA A 127 -6.81 -25.34 9.70
N LEU A 128 -5.55 -24.90 9.78
CA LEU A 128 -4.38 -25.73 9.52
C LEU A 128 -4.13 -26.77 10.61
N ASP A 129 -4.45 -26.47 11.86
CA ASP A 129 -4.31 -27.41 12.99
C ASP A 129 -5.37 -28.53 12.93
N CYS A 130 -6.47 -28.31 12.21
CA CYS A 130 -7.57 -29.27 12.05
C CYS A 130 -7.40 -30.25 10.86
N THR A 131 -6.30 -30.19 10.10
CA THR A 131 -6.02 -31.06 8.93
C THR A 131 -4.90 -32.05 9.19
#